data_AF-A0AA39Q8X7-F1
#
_entry.id   AF-A0AA39Q8X7-F1
#
_cell.length_a   1.000
_cell.length_b   1.000
_cell.length_c   1.000
_cell.angle_alpha   90.00
_cell.angle_beta   90.00
_cell.angle_gamma   90.00
#
_symmetry.space_group_name_H-M   'P 1'
#
loop_
_entity.id
_entity.type
_entity.pdbx_description
1 polymer ?
#
loop_
_entity_poly.entity_id
_entity_poly.type
_entity_poly.pdbx_seq_one_letter_code
_entity_poly.pdbx_strand_id
1 'polypeptide(L)'
;MNYSFEPAANHATSSAVPNLDYRPAPLAPSLLSGIASSTILDASPVDLCALQLKAFLDAAEDIDIDPETLMELLQLLQERLEEQDESGAGPQIHDGNDLSAIDIDTLYELDISALYSMEEGRQIWSQKERREFLVLLKERGMAVFIDRLVNTRCIPIPQLLLAFGIDLAPELRNVSQRALSYFLRVAMSRELRNRDKLPEYNTIKDAVELIRNSKRILILTGAGISVSCGIPDFRSRNGLYASLGEYKLDDPQQMFDIKYFREFPNVFYSFASQIYPANFVPSPCHRFIKLIEDKGKLLRNYTQNIDTLETKAGVQNVLQCHGSFATASCLECRRKVPGTAIEAEIMKKKVPLCPECNPSTLSPKKKKKTSKKKAKGQWDSDVSDESDGPEYPPGIMKPDITFFGEKLSDQFDHAVEADRTQLDLLLVIGTSLKVSPVADLLSHIPHSVPQILINKTPIKHINPDIVLLGNADTIINHLCSELDWELPPLVATARTLTPRNMKKRPSMGPPDIEEPERVGDSHVWVFEGAEGGKWLRDLELEIDHAEGRGVLEARNAKKIKI
;
A
#
# COMPACT_ATOMS: atom_id res chain seq x y z
N MET A 1 -30.11 -15.72 45.83
CA MET A 1 -31.04 -14.64 45.45
C MET A 1 -30.98 -14.51 43.95
N ASN A 2 -32.06 -14.91 43.28
CA ASN A 2 -32.20 -14.86 41.83
C ASN A 2 -32.27 -13.40 41.36
N TYR A 3 -31.46 -13.03 40.38
CA TYR A 3 -31.66 -11.80 39.61
C TYR A 3 -31.93 -12.19 38.16
N SER A 4 -33.18 -12.01 37.78
CA SER A 4 -33.71 -12.12 36.43
C SER A 4 -33.25 -10.93 35.59
N PHE A 5 -32.76 -11.19 34.38
CA PHE A 5 -32.55 -10.19 33.33
C PHE A 5 -33.82 -10.08 32.48
N GLU A 6 -34.44 -8.91 32.44
CA GLU A 6 -35.40 -8.52 31.40
C GLU A 6 -34.65 -7.72 30.30
N PRO A 7 -34.93 -7.93 29.00
CA PRO A 7 -34.36 -7.12 27.94
C PRO A 7 -35.24 -5.88 27.68
N ALA A 8 -34.61 -4.70 27.67
CA ALA A 8 -35.25 -3.44 27.32
C ALA A 8 -35.53 -3.38 25.80
N ALA A 9 -36.75 -2.95 25.47
CA ALA A 9 -37.26 -2.80 24.12
C ALA A 9 -36.57 -1.65 23.35
N ASN A 10 -36.07 -1.95 22.15
CA ASN A 10 -35.56 -0.97 21.20
C ASN A 10 -36.74 -0.27 20.49
N HIS A 11 -36.95 1.02 20.79
CA HIS A 11 -37.71 1.91 19.93
C HIS A 11 -36.84 2.34 18.74
N ALA A 12 -37.08 1.72 17.58
CA ALA A 12 -36.54 2.16 16.30
C ALA A 12 -37.33 3.38 15.81
N THR A 13 -36.74 4.57 15.88
CA THR A 13 -37.23 5.74 15.15
C THR A 13 -36.65 5.72 13.74
N SER A 14 -37.54 5.48 12.77
CA SER A 14 -37.32 5.70 11.34
C SER A 14 -36.87 7.14 11.09
N SER A 15 -35.66 7.33 10.57
CA SER A 15 -35.28 8.57 9.89
C SER A 15 -35.02 8.23 8.43
N ALA A 16 -35.82 8.85 7.57
CA ALA A 16 -35.82 8.64 6.14
C ALA A 16 -34.50 9.16 5.52
N VAL A 17 -33.85 8.30 4.74
CA VAL A 17 -32.78 8.69 3.82
C VAL A 17 -33.41 9.57 2.72
N PRO A 18 -32.88 10.77 2.43
CA PRO A 18 -33.41 11.57 1.32
C PRO A 18 -33.13 10.88 -0.01
N ASN A 19 -34.17 10.77 -0.85
CA ASN A 19 -34.08 10.35 -2.25
C ASN A 19 -33.12 11.30 -2.99
N LEU A 20 -31.91 10.81 -3.29
CA LEU A 20 -31.03 11.42 -4.28
C LEU A 20 -31.43 10.89 -5.66
N ASP A 21 -32.20 11.70 -6.40
CA ASP A 21 -32.43 11.50 -7.82
C ASP A 21 -31.10 11.67 -8.58
N TYR A 22 -30.35 10.57 -8.70
CA TYR A 22 -29.15 10.49 -9.52
C TYR A 22 -29.53 10.56 -11.00
N ARG A 23 -29.35 11.73 -11.61
CA ARG A 23 -29.35 11.86 -13.06
C ARG A 23 -27.93 11.54 -13.56
N PRO A 24 -27.72 10.45 -14.33
CA PRO A 24 -26.42 10.18 -14.91
C PRO A 24 -26.05 11.30 -15.89
N ALA A 25 -24.84 11.84 -15.74
CA ALA A 25 -24.19 12.56 -16.82
C ALA A 25 -24.02 11.59 -18.02
N PRO A 26 -24.20 12.05 -19.26
CA PRO A 26 -24.01 11.20 -20.43
C PRO A 26 -22.59 10.65 -20.42
N LEU A 27 -22.48 9.33 -20.61
CA LEU A 27 -21.23 8.60 -20.78
C LEU A 27 -20.38 9.31 -21.85
N ALA A 28 -19.32 9.98 -21.42
CA ALA A 28 -18.25 10.37 -22.33
C ALA A 28 -17.60 9.06 -22.81
N PRO A 29 -17.53 8.79 -24.13
CA PRO A 29 -16.90 7.60 -24.64
C PRO A 29 -15.44 7.61 -24.21
N SER A 30 -15.04 6.60 -23.44
CA SER A 30 -13.65 6.35 -23.07
C SER A 30 -12.82 6.22 -24.34
N LEU A 31 -11.85 7.13 -24.52
CA LEU A 31 -10.90 7.16 -25.64
C LEU A 31 -9.80 6.06 -25.51
N LEU A 32 -10.22 4.82 -25.26
CA LEU A 32 -9.40 3.62 -25.41
C LEU A 32 -9.94 2.69 -26.51
N SER A 33 -10.70 3.20 -27.47
CA SER A 33 -11.13 2.46 -28.66
C SER A 33 -10.18 2.66 -29.87
N GLY A 34 -8.91 2.96 -29.61
CA GLY A 34 -8.04 3.61 -30.60
C GLY A 34 -6.64 3.05 -30.78
N ILE A 35 -6.34 1.82 -30.37
CA ILE A 35 -5.17 1.06 -30.86
C ILE A 35 -5.60 -0.40 -31.07
N ALA A 36 -6.61 -0.60 -31.91
CA ALA A 36 -6.73 -1.85 -32.64
C ALA A 36 -5.77 -1.76 -33.84
N SER A 37 -4.47 -2.00 -33.60
CA SER A 37 -3.50 -2.15 -34.68
C SER A 37 -2.96 -3.58 -34.69
N SER A 38 -3.74 -4.45 -35.33
CA SER A 38 -3.27 -5.38 -36.36
C SER A 38 -2.24 -6.48 -36.05
N THR A 39 -1.96 -6.84 -34.79
CA THR A 39 -1.01 -7.96 -34.52
C THR A 39 -1.62 -9.22 -33.91
N ILE A 40 -2.95 -9.30 -33.77
CA ILE A 40 -3.64 -10.50 -33.24
C ILE A 40 -4.49 -11.13 -34.35
N LEU A 41 -3.87 -11.54 -35.45
CA LEU A 41 -4.54 -12.35 -36.47
C LEU A 41 -3.78 -13.59 -36.92
N ASP A 42 -2.63 -13.93 -36.30
CA ASP A 42 -1.85 -15.13 -36.64
C ASP A 42 -1.32 -15.90 -35.41
N ALA A 43 -2.02 -15.87 -34.26
CA ALA A 43 -1.71 -16.75 -33.13
C ALA A 43 -2.52 -18.05 -33.22
N SER A 44 -1.92 -19.19 -32.87
CA SER A 44 -2.59 -20.48 -32.67
C SER A 44 -3.83 -20.31 -31.76
N PRO A 45 -4.82 -21.24 -31.77
CA PRO A 45 -5.95 -21.15 -30.85
C PRO A 45 -5.41 -21.14 -29.42
N VAL A 46 -5.33 -19.95 -28.84
CA VAL A 46 -4.77 -19.78 -27.51
C VAL A 46 -5.70 -20.48 -26.54
N ASP A 47 -5.15 -21.39 -25.77
CA ASP A 47 -5.90 -22.12 -24.76
C ASP A 47 -6.42 -21.15 -23.69
N LEU A 48 -7.71 -20.83 -23.76
CA LEU A 48 -8.39 -19.95 -22.82
C LEU A 48 -8.21 -20.41 -21.37
N CYS A 49 -8.13 -21.73 -21.13
CA CYS A 49 -7.91 -22.27 -19.79
C CYS A 49 -6.52 -21.90 -19.27
N ALA A 50 -5.48 -22.11 -20.08
CA ALA A 50 -4.10 -21.77 -19.72
C ALA A 50 -3.92 -20.27 -19.49
N LEU A 51 -4.54 -19.42 -20.34
CA LEU A 51 -4.53 -17.97 -20.15
C LEU A 51 -5.20 -17.56 -18.83
N GLN A 52 -6.35 -18.15 -18.51
CA GLN A 52 -7.06 -17.83 -17.28
C GLN A 52 -6.30 -18.30 -16.05
N LEU A 53 -5.71 -19.50 -16.08
CA LEU A 53 -4.87 -20.02 -15.01
C LEU A 53 -3.68 -19.11 -14.75
N LYS A 54 -2.97 -18.70 -15.81
CA LYS A 54 -1.85 -17.77 -15.69
C LYS A 54 -2.28 -16.44 -15.06
N ALA A 55 -3.35 -15.83 -15.56
CA ALA A 55 -3.84 -14.57 -15.01
C ALA A 55 -4.28 -14.67 -13.52
N PHE A 56 -4.82 -15.81 -13.10
CA PHE A 56 -5.11 -16.05 -11.68
C PHE A 56 -3.86 -16.33 -10.85
N LEU A 57 -2.85 -17.00 -11.39
CA LEU A 57 -1.57 -17.24 -10.71
C LEU A 57 -0.75 -15.95 -10.57
N ASP A 58 -0.72 -15.11 -11.61
CA ASP A 58 -0.07 -13.79 -11.57
C ASP A 58 -0.70 -12.90 -10.49
N ALA A 59 -2.02 -13.02 -10.27
CA ALA A 59 -2.72 -12.30 -9.20
C ALA A 59 -2.34 -12.75 -7.77
N ALA A 60 -1.61 -13.86 -7.62
CA ALA A 60 -1.17 -14.37 -6.31
C ALA A 60 -0.09 -13.49 -5.66
N GLU A 61 0.56 -12.61 -6.43
CA GLU A 61 1.48 -11.61 -5.90
C GLU A 61 0.78 -10.60 -4.99
N ASP A 62 -0.47 -10.25 -5.34
CA ASP A 62 -1.27 -9.25 -4.64
C ASP A 62 -2.26 -9.87 -3.64
N ILE A 63 -2.65 -11.13 -3.85
CA ILE A 63 -3.78 -11.76 -3.17
C ILE A 63 -3.36 -13.10 -2.59
N ASP A 64 -3.45 -13.21 -1.26
CA ASP A 64 -3.10 -14.44 -0.55
C ASP A 64 -3.81 -15.67 -1.10
N ILE A 65 -3.02 -16.59 -1.63
CA ILE A 65 -3.41 -17.92 -2.06
C ILE A 65 -2.89 -18.95 -1.06
N ASP A 66 -3.73 -19.91 -0.65
CA ASP A 66 -3.25 -20.99 0.20
C ASP A 66 -2.40 -21.99 -0.60
N PRO A 67 -1.38 -22.62 0.01
CA PRO A 67 -0.45 -23.49 -0.71
C PRO A 67 -1.11 -24.66 -1.44
N GLU A 68 -2.20 -25.21 -0.90
CA GLU A 68 -2.94 -26.33 -1.52
C GLU A 68 -3.62 -25.87 -2.81
N THR A 69 -4.30 -24.71 -2.78
CA THR A 69 -4.88 -24.09 -3.98
C THR A 69 -3.81 -23.73 -5.01
N LEU A 70 -2.66 -23.16 -4.58
CA LEU A 70 -1.57 -22.82 -5.50
C LEU A 70 -1.05 -24.06 -6.24
N MET A 71 -0.82 -25.15 -5.52
CA MET A 71 -0.39 -26.43 -6.09
C MET A 71 -1.41 -27.00 -7.08
N GLU A 72 -2.71 -26.96 -6.74
CA GLU A 72 -3.79 -27.39 -7.64
C GLU A 72 -3.76 -26.63 -8.96
N LEU A 73 -3.65 -25.30 -8.90
CA LEU A 73 -3.63 -24.46 -10.10
C LEU A 73 -2.37 -24.64 -10.96
N LEU A 74 -1.21 -24.79 -10.33
CA LEU A 74 0.05 -25.06 -11.02
C LEU A 74 0.04 -26.42 -11.73
N GLN A 75 -0.50 -27.46 -11.07
CA GLN A 75 -0.63 -28.77 -11.69
C GLN A 75 -1.55 -28.71 -12.91
N LEU A 76 -2.70 -28.05 -12.79
CA LEU A 76 -3.62 -27.86 -13.93
C LEU A 76 -2.97 -27.09 -15.08
N LEU A 77 -2.16 -26.07 -14.79
CA LEU A 77 -1.46 -25.33 -15.84
C LEU A 77 -0.43 -26.21 -16.54
N GLN A 78 0.33 -27.00 -15.78
CA GLN A 78 1.33 -27.91 -16.33
C GLN A 78 0.71 -28.97 -17.24
N GLU A 79 -0.36 -29.64 -16.80
CA GLU A 79 -1.10 -30.64 -17.60
C GLU A 79 -1.53 -30.04 -18.95
N ARG A 80 -1.95 -28.77 -18.97
CA ARG A 80 -2.38 -28.08 -20.20
C ARG A 80 -1.25 -27.67 -21.13
N LEU A 81 -0.08 -27.33 -20.59
CA LEU A 81 1.10 -27.04 -21.40
C LEU A 81 1.64 -28.33 -22.05
N GLU A 82 1.65 -29.44 -21.31
CA GLU A 82 2.07 -30.76 -21.81
C GLU A 82 1.13 -31.27 -22.93
N GLU A 83 -0.19 -31.08 -22.81
CA GLU A 83 -1.16 -31.41 -23.87
C GLU A 83 -0.95 -30.59 -25.16
N GLN A 84 -0.44 -29.37 -25.07
CA GLN A 84 -0.15 -28.53 -26.23
C GLN A 84 1.10 -28.99 -26.97
N ASP A 85 2.13 -29.47 -26.26
CA ASP A 85 3.36 -29.97 -26.86
C ASP A 85 3.17 -31.32 -27.59
N GLU A 86 2.28 -32.20 -27.10
CA GLU A 86 1.93 -33.45 -27.81
C GLU A 86 1.14 -33.21 -29.11
N SER A 87 0.49 -32.05 -29.25
CA SER A 87 -0.30 -31.69 -30.45
C SER A 87 0.54 -31.17 -31.64
N GLY A 88 1.86 -31.05 -31.48
CA GLY A 88 2.79 -30.79 -32.58
C GLY A 88 2.93 -29.33 -33.03
N ALA A 89 2.57 -28.36 -32.17
CA ALA A 89 2.73 -26.94 -32.45
C ALA A 89 3.36 -26.16 -31.27
N GLY A 90 4.52 -26.59 -30.78
CA GLY A 90 5.30 -25.92 -29.73
C GLY A 90 6.79 -26.36 -29.75
N PRO A 91 7.75 -25.50 -29.33
CA PRO A 91 9.17 -25.79 -29.45
C PRO A 91 9.62 -26.87 -28.46
N GLN A 92 10.26 -27.92 -28.98
CA GLN A 92 10.74 -29.10 -28.25
C GLN A 92 11.60 -28.74 -27.01
N ILE A 93 11.15 -29.12 -25.81
CA ILE A 93 11.93 -29.08 -24.58
C ILE A 93 12.50 -30.49 -24.31
N HIS A 94 13.82 -30.59 -24.18
CA HIS A 94 14.53 -31.84 -23.93
C HIS A 94 14.53 -32.21 -22.44
N ASP A 95 14.36 -33.51 -22.17
CA ASP A 95 14.40 -34.22 -20.89
C ASP A 95 15.31 -33.64 -19.80
N GLY A 96 14.75 -33.43 -18.60
CA GLY A 96 15.51 -33.17 -17.37
C GLY A 96 14.62 -33.00 -16.14
N ASN A 97 14.63 -33.99 -15.27
CA ASN A 97 13.90 -34.05 -14.01
C ASN A 97 14.45 -33.00 -13.02
N ASP A 98 14.01 -31.74 -13.09
CA ASP A 98 14.32 -30.68 -12.12
C ASP A 98 13.10 -29.75 -11.93
N LEU A 99 12.38 -29.94 -10.81
CA LEU A 99 11.12 -29.27 -10.48
C LEU A 99 11.28 -27.79 -10.03
N SER A 100 12.41 -27.16 -10.33
CA SER A 100 12.69 -25.75 -9.99
C SER A 100 12.84 -24.82 -11.20
N ALA A 101 12.51 -25.29 -12.41
CA ALA A 101 12.78 -24.54 -13.63
C ALA A 101 11.59 -24.49 -14.62
N ILE A 102 10.36 -24.35 -14.12
CA ILE A 102 9.30 -23.79 -14.97
C ILE A 102 9.56 -22.29 -15.03
N ASP A 103 10.28 -21.87 -16.07
CA ASP A 103 10.58 -20.46 -16.36
C ASP A 103 9.31 -19.77 -16.89
N ILE A 104 8.42 -19.38 -15.97
CA ILE A 104 7.16 -18.66 -16.23
C ILE A 104 7.41 -17.30 -16.93
N ASP A 105 8.65 -16.81 -16.93
CA ASP A 105 9.05 -15.52 -17.50
C ASP A 105 9.04 -15.45 -19.05
N THR A 106 8.82 -16.55 -19.77
CA THR A 106 8.87 -16.56 -21.25
C THR A 106 7.57 -16.21 -21.98
N LEU A 107 6.51 -15.81 -21.28
CA LEU A 107 5.28 -15.28 -21.89
C LEU A 107 5.02 -13.88 -21.33
N TYR A 108 5.04 -12.87 -22.23
CA TYR A 108 4.72 -11.46 -21.96
C TYR A 108 3.64 -11.26 -20.86
N GLU A 109 3.82 -10.23 -20.03
CA GLU A 109 2.88 -9.75 -19.00
C GLU A 109 1.43 -9.80 -19.51
N LEU A 110 0.69 -10.85 -19.13
CA LEU A 110 -0.71 -11.00 -19.50
C LEU A 110 -1.50 -10.31 -18.40
N ASP A 111 -1.90 -9.07 -18.67
CA ASP A 111 -2.82 -8.32 -17.81
C ASP A 111 -4.07 -9.17 -17.53
N ILE A 112 -4.55 -9.18 -16.28
CA ILE A 112 -5.84 -9.74 -15.81
C ILE A 112 -7.00 -9.38 -16.75
N SER A 113 -6.88 -8.33 -17.57
CA SER A 113 -7.74 -8.08 -18.74
C SER A 113 -8.03 -9.32 -19.61
N ALA A 114 -7.12 -10.28 -19.71
CA ALA A 114 -7.27 -11.54 -20.43
C ALA A 114 -8.35 -12.48 -19.83
N LEU A 115 -8.77 -12.27 -18.57
CA LEU A 115 -9.87 -13.02 -17.95
C LEU A 115 -11.26 -12.64 -18.52
N TYR A 116 -11.35 -11.49 -19.21
CA TYR A 116 -12.62 -10.89 -19.61
C TYR A 116 -12.93 -11.28 -21.04
N SER A 117 -13.97 -12.09 -21.22
CA SER A 117 -14.49 -12.38 -22.55
C SER A 117 -15.22 -11.15 -23.08
N MET A 118 -14.81 -10.65 -24.26
CA MET A 118 -15.50 -9.58 -24.99
C MET A 118 -16.80 -10.06 -25.65
N GLU A 119 -17.07 -11.38 -25.65
CA GLU A 119 -18.29 -11.91 -26.24
C GLU A 119 -19.46 -11.74 -25.27
N GLU A 120 -20.58 -11.21 -25.78
CA GLU A 120 -21.87 -11.02 -25.10
C GLU A 120 -22.55 -12.37 -24.71
N GLY A 121 -21.77 -13.37 -24.31
CA GLY A 121 -22.20 -14.74 -23.99
C GLY A 121 -22.59 -14.91 -22.52
N ARG A 122 -23.81 -15.44 -22.30
CA ARG A 122 -24.40 -15.81 -20.99
C ARG A 122 -24.46 -14.66 -19.95
N GLN A 123 -25.18 -13.60 -20.30
CA GLN A 123 -25.61 -12.60 -19.31
C GLN A 123 -26.73 -13.18 -18.42
N ILE A 124 -26.38 -13.99 -17.42
CA ILE A 124 -27.34 -14.59 -16.46
C ILE A 124 -27.96 -13.51 -15.57
N TRP A 125 -27.20 -12.44 -15.29
CA TRP A 125 -27.61 -11.35 -14.40
C TRP A 125 -28.13 -10.15 -15.18
N SER A 126 -29.24 -9.59 -14.72
CA SER A 126 -29.70 -8.30 -15.21
C SER A 126 -28.68 -7.20 -14.87
N GLN A 127 -28.72 -6.08 -15.62
CA GLN A 127 -27.90 -4.90 -15.28
C GLN A 127 -28.20 -4.37 -13.87
N LYS A 128 -29.43 -4.54 -13.39
CA LYS A 128 -29.84 -4.14 -12.04
C LYS A 128 -29.16 -5.00 -10.97
N GLU A 129 -29.20 -6.32 -11.12
CA GLU A 129 -28.58 -7.24 -10.16
C GLU A 129 -27.06 -7.07 -10.09
N ARG A 130 -26.39 -6.92 -11.24
CA ARG A 130 -24.94 -6.64 -11.24
C ARG A 130 -24.61 -5.36 -10.51
N ARG A 131 -25.41 -4.30 -10.73
CA ARG A 131 -25.25 -3.04 -9.99
C ARG A 131 -25.44 -3.26 -8.49
N GLU A 132 -26.45 -4.03 -8.07
CA GLU A 132 -26.67 -4.34 -6.65
C GLU A 132 -25.50 -5.13 -6.02
N PHE A 133 -24.91 -6.07 -6.76
CA PHE A 133 -23.72 -6.81 -6.33
C PHE A 133 -22.50 -5.91 -6.20
N LEU A 134 -22.24 -5.05 -7.18
CA LEU A 134 -21.14 -4.08 -7.12
C LEU A 134 -21.34 -3.08 -5.99
N VAL A 135 -22.55 -2.56 -5.77
CA VAL A 135 -22.85 -1.67 -4.63
C VAL A 135 -22.64 -2.40 -3.31
N LEU A 136 -23.09 -3.65 -3.18
CA LEU A 136 -22.85 -4.45 -1.99
C LEU A 136 -21.35 -4.61 -1.72
N LEU A 137 -20.56 -4.96 -2.74
CA LEU A 137 -19.12 -5.13 -2.64
C LEU A 137 -18.42 -3.82 -2.27
N LYS A 138 -18.66 -2.75 -3.04
CA LYS A 138 -18.00 -1.45 -2.89
C LYS A 138 -18.35 -0.74 -1.59
N GLU A 139 -19.53 -1.00 -1.01
CA GLU A 139 -19.94 -0.36 0.25
C GLU A 139 -19.72 -1.25 1.50
N ARG A 140 -19.86 -2.58 1.37
CA ARG A 140 -19.82 -3.51 2.52
C ARG A 140 -18.60 -4.43 2.53
N GLY A 141 -17.85 -4.50 1.44
CA GLY A 141 -16.61 -5.27 1.33
C GLY A 141 -16.81 -6.75 1.04
N MET A 142 -15.69 -7.45 0.82
CA MET A 142 -15.67 -8.86 0.43
C MET A 142 -16.31 -9.79 1.46
N ALA A 143 -16.06 -9.57 2.76
CA ALA A 143 -16.56 -10.46 3.82
C ALA A 143 -18.10 -10.51 3.82
N VAL A 144 -18.76 -9.35 3.79
CA VAL A 144 -20.22 -9.25 3.73
C VAL A 144 -20.76 -9.75 2.39
N PHE A 145 -20.02 -9.52 1.29
CA PHE A 145 -20.40 -10.01 -0.03
C PHE A 145 -20.43 -11.55 -0.07
N ILE A 146 -19.35 -12.19 0.36
CA ILE A 146 -19.23 -13.66 0.44
C ILE A 146 -20.30 -14.21 1.37
N ASP A 147 -20.44 -13.67 2.57
CA ASP A 147 -21.42 -14.15 3.54
C ASP A 147 -22.86 -14.07 2.99
N ARG A 148 -23.22 -12.96 2.36
CA ARG A 148 -24.57 -12.76 1.86
C ARG A 148 -24.87 -13.54 0.58
N LEU A 149 -23.94 -13.56 -0.38
CA LEU A 149 -24.21 -14.13 -1.72
C LEU A 149 -23.78 -15.60 -1.82
N VAL A 150 -22.63 -15.96 -1.25
CA VAL A 150 -22.12 -17.33 -1.28
C VAL A 150 -22.71 -18.15 -0.14
N ASN A 151 -22.59 -17.69 1.11
CA ASN A 151 -22.99 -18.52 2.26
C ASN A 151 -24.50 -18.52 2.47
N THR A 152 -25.14 -17.35 2.45
CA THR A 152 -26.57 -17.21 2.78
C THR A 152 -27.48 -17.51 1.59
N ARG A 153 -27.17 -16.96 0.41
CA ARG A 153 -27.96 -17.19 -0.82
C ARG A 153 -27.55 -18.43 -1.61
N CYS A 154 -26.42 -19.05 -1.25
CA CYS A 154 -25.89 -20.25 -1.92
C CYS A 154 -25.72 -20.09 -3.44
N ILE A 155 -25.33 -18.89 -3.89
CA ILE A 155 -25.08 -18.65 -5.32
C ILE A 155 -23.75 -19.31 -5.71
N PRO A 156 -23.71 -20.17 -6.74
CA PRO A 156 -22.46 -20.79 -7.20
C PRO A 156 -21.43 -19.74 -7.63
N ILE A 157 -20.18 -19.89 -7.20
CA ILE A 157 -19.10 -18.94 -7.48
C ILE A 157 -18.90 -18.70 -9.00
N PRO A 158 -18.90 -19.72 -9.88
CA PRO A 158 -18.81 -19.50 -11.33
C PRO A 158 -19.91 -18.58 -11.87
N GLN A 159 -21.11 -18.57 -11.28
CA GLN A 159 -22.16 -17.65 -11.67
C GLN A 159 -21.89 -16.22 -11.17
N LEU A 160 -21.32 -16.06 -9.97
CA LEU A 160 -20.92 -14.74 -9.47
C LEU A 160 -19.77 -14.15 -10.30
N LEU A 161 -18.82 -14.96 -10.76
CA LEU A 161 -17.73 -14.51 -11.64
C LEU A 161 -18.26 -13.91 -12.96
N LEU A 162 -19.35 -14.46 -13.51
CA LEU A 162 -20.04 -13.86 -14.66
C LEU A 162 -20.62 -12.47 -14.36
N ALA A 163 -21.01 -12.19 -13.10
CA ALA A 163 -21.44 -10.85 -12.72
C ALA A 163 -20.31 -9.82 -12.81
N PHE A 164 -19.06 -10.28 -12.64
CA PHE A 164 -17.83 -9.51 -12.81
C PHE A 164 -17.28 -9.56 -14.25
N GLY A 165 -17.96 -10.21 -15.18
CA GLY A 165 -17.51 -10.32 -16.58
C GLY A 165 -16.45 -11.39 -16.83
N ILE A 166 -16.26 -12.33 -15.89
CA ILE A 166 -15.32 -13.44 -16.01
C ILE A 166 -16.11 -14.73 -16.30
N ASP A 167 -16.01 -15.23 -17.53
CA ASP A 167 -16.54 -16.56 -17.91
C ASP A 167 -15.42 -17.59 -17.85
N LEU A 168 -15.42 -18.41 -16.79
CA LEU A 168 -14.41 -19.46 -16.60
C LEU A 168 -14.44 -20.49 -17.74
N ALA A 169 -13.28 -20.96 -18.16
CA ALA A 169 -13.14 -22.15 -19.00
C ALA A 169 -13.85 -23.35 -18.35
N PRO A 170 -14.46 -24.26 -19.12
CA PRO A 170 -15.24 -25.39 -18.59
C PRO A 170 -14.54 -26.20 -17.51
N GLU A 171 -13.22 -26.38 -17.62
CA GLU A 171 -12.34 -27.09 -16.71
C GLU A 171 -12.24 -26.35 -15.36
N LEU A 172 -12.05 -25.03 -15.41
CA LEU A 172 -11.94 -24.17 -14.22
C LEU A 172 -13.26 -24.04 -13.44
N ARG A 173 -14.39 -24.44 -14.01
CA ARG A 173 -15.69 -24.42 -13.31
C ARG A 173 -15.82 -25.53 -12.27
N ASN A 174 -14.99 -26.58 -12.37
CA ASN A 174 -15.10 -27.80 -11.56
C ASN A 174 -13.90 -28.02 -10.61
N VAL A 175 -13.03 -27.01 -10.47
CA VAL A 175 -11.92 -27.02 -9.50
C VAL A 175 -12.44 -26.98 -8.05
N SER A 176 -11.54 -27.12 -7.09
CA SER A 176 -11.90 -27.09 -5.67
C SER A 176 -12.64 -25.81 -5.27
N GLN A 177 -13.47 -25.90 -4.22
CA GLN A 177 -14.17 -24.73 -3.67
C GLN A 177 -13.18 -23.65 -3.19
N ARG A 178 -11.95 -24.03 -2.79
CA ARG A 178 -10.89 -23.09 -2.40
C ARG A 178 -10.36 -22.32 -3.60
N ALA A 179 -10.07 -23.02 -4.70
CA ALA A 179 -9.69 -22.40 -5.98
C ALA A 179 -10.78 -21.45 -6.51
N LEU A 180 -12.04 -21.87 -6.50
CA LEU A 180 -13.16 -20.99 -6.88
C LEU A 180 -13.24 -19.75 -5.97
N SER A 181 -13.10 -19.93 -4.65
CA SER A 181 -13.10 -18.81 -3.69
C SER A 181 -11.93 -17.87 -3.91
N TYR A 182 -10.76 -18.38 -4.30
CA TYR A 182 -9.62 -17.58 -4.71
C TYR A 182 -9.95 -16.75 -5.97
N PHE A 183 -10.48 -17.36 -7.03
CA PHE A 183 -10.89 -16.65 -8.24
C PHE A 183 -11.89 -15.51 -7.96
N LEU A 184 -12.86 -15.76 -7.07
CA LEU A 184 -13.82 -14.73 -6.65
C LEU A 184 -13.14 -13.58 -5.90
N ARG A 185 -12.17 -13.87 -5.01
CA ARG A 185 -11.39 -12.84 -4.32
C ARG A 185 -10.57 -11.99 -5.30
N VAL A 186 -9.97 -12.61 -6.31
CA VAL A 186 -9.25 -11.91 -7.39
C VAL A 186 -10.18 -10.94 -8.12
N ALA A 187 -11.35 -11.42 -8.54
CA ALA A 187 -12.35 -10.59 -9.23
C ALA A 187 -12.82 -9.40 -8.37
N MET A 188 -13.17 -9.66 -7.10
CA MET A 188 -13.64 -8.63 -6.18
C MET A 188 -12.55 -7.60 -5.85
N SER A 189 -11.29 -8.03 -5.70
CA SER A 189 -10.16 -7.14 -5.39
C SER A 189 -9.98 -6.10 -6.49
N ARG A 190 -10.05 -6.52 -7.76
CA ARG A 190 -9.99 -5.62 -8.91
C ARG A 190 -11.12 -4.58 -8.88
N GLU A 191 -12.36 -4.97 -8.62
CA GLU A 191 -13.48 -4.03 -8.53
C GLU A 191 -13.35 -3.03 -7.38
N LEU A 192 -12.74 -3.45 -6.27
CA LEU A 192 -12.50 -2.58 -5.12
C LEU A 192 -11.37 -1.58 -5.36
N ARG A 193 -10.35 -1.95 -6.15
CA ARG A 193 -9.30 -1.03 -6.61
C ARG A 193 -9.85 0.03 -7.58
N ASN A 194 -10.88 -0.31 -8.35
CA ASN A 194 -11.55 0.59 -9.29
C ASN A 194 -12.61 1.45 -8.61
N ARG A 195 -12.19 2.39 -7.75
CA ARG A 195 -13.06 3.41 -7.17
C ARG A 195 -13.34 4.53 -8.17
N ASP A 196 -14.61 4.87 -8.31
CA ASP A 196 -15.05 6.07 -9.00
C ASP A 196 -14.96 7.27 -8.07
N LYS A 197 -14.37 8.36 -8.56
CA LYS A 197 -14.38 9.65 -7.86
C LYS A 197 -15.81 10.14 -7.67
N LEU A 198 -16.09 10.72 -6.49
CA LEU A 198 -17.33 11.43 -6.20
C LEU A 198 -17.35 12.77 -6.95
N PRO A 199 -18.32 13.00 -7.87
CA PRO A 199 -18.33 14.19 -8.72
C PRO A 199 -18.55 15.50 -7.96
N GLU A 200 -19.15 15.46 -6.77
CA GLU A 200 -19.51 16.64 -5.97
C GLU A 200 -18.34 17.34 -5.28
N TYR A 201 -17.18 16.68 -5.09
CA TYR A 201 -16.03 17.25 -4.40
C TYR A 201 -14.87 17.49 -5.37
N ASN A 202 -14.35 18.72 -5.47
CA ASN A 202 -13.30 19.06 -6.43
C ASN A 202 -12.33 20.17 -5.97
N THR A 203 -12.73 20.98 -4.99
CA THR A 203 -12.05 22.24 -4.65
C THR A 203 -11.41 22.19 -3.26
N ILE A 204 -10.46 23.09 -2.99
CA ILE A 204 -9.93 23.28 -1.63
C ILE A 204 -11.05 23.65 -0.65
N LYS A 205 -12.05 24.41 -1.09
CA LYS A 205 -13.22 24.74 -0.26
C LYS A 205 -14.01 23.48 0.13
N ASP A 206 -14.17 22.55 -0.79
CA ASP A 206 -14.80 21.25 -0.50
C ASP A 206 -13.98 20.45 0.52
N ALA A 207 -12.65 20.44 0.38
CA ALA A 207 -11.75 19.79 1.34
C ALA A 207 -11.88 20.38 2.75
N VAL A 208 -11.91 21.71 2.85
CA VAL A 208 -12.08 22.46 4.11
C VAL A 208 -13.43 22.12 4.74
N GLU A 209 -14.51 22.08 3.95
CA GLU A 209 -15.85 21.78 4.46
C GLU A 209 -16.01 20.32 4.87
N LEU A 210 -15.40 19.38 4.13
CA LEU A 210 -15.30 17.98 4.52
C LEU A 210 -14.58 17.84 5.87
N ILE A 211 -13.38 18.43 6.03
CA ILE A 211 -12.64 18.38 7.29
C ILE A 211 -13.43 19.01 8.45
N ARG A 212 -14.14 20.11 8.18
CA ARG A 212 -14.96 20.82 9.16
C ARG A 212 -16.15 19.96 9.64
N ASN A 213 -16.83 19.27 8.73
CA ASN A 213 -18.07 18.54 9.03
C ASN A 213 -17.88 17.09 9.46
N SER A 214 -16.82 16.44 8.99
CA SER A 214 -16.51 15.05 9.33
C SER A 214 -16.21 14.88 10.81
N LYS A 215 -16.62 13.73 11.35
CA LYS A 215 -16.49 13.38 12.77
C LYS A 215 -15.61 12.15 13.00
N ARG A 216 -15.38 11.36 11.97
CA ARG A 216 -14.66 10.08 12.03
C ARG A 216 -13.70 10.02 10.86
N ILE A 217 -12.68 10.88 10.94
CA ILE A 217 -11.64 11.05 9.93
C ILE A 217 -10.59 9.95 10.12
N LEU A 218 -10.35 9.17 9.06
CA LEU A 218 -9.22 8.25 8.99
C LEU A 218 -8.08 8.96 8.25
N ILE A 219 -6.90 9.00 8.87
CA ILE A 219 -5.71 9.63 8.27
C ILE A 219 -4.67 8.55 7.99
N LEU A 220 -4.29 8.40 6.73
CA LEU A 220 -3.23 7.51 6.29
C LEU A 220 -1.95 8.29 6.00
N THR A 221 -0.86 7.96 6.68
CA THR A 221 0.41 8.69 6.60
C THR A 221 1.58 7.82 6.17
N GLY A 222 2.52 8.41 5.45
CA GLY A 222 3.81 7.79 5.12
C GLY A 222 4.98 8.75 5.29
N ALA A 223 6.15 8.36 4.75
CA ALA A 223 7.41 9.03 5.07
C ALA A 223 7.44 10.54 4.71
N GLY A 224 6.59 10.98 3.78
CA GLY A 224 6.48 12.37 3.36
C GLY A 224 6.15 13.34 4.49
N ILE A 225 5.44 12.92 5.55
CA ILE A 225 5.15 13.78 6.70
C ILE A 225 6.36 14.03 7.61
N SER A 226 7.42 13.22 7.47
CA SER A 226 8.63 13.26 8.30
C SER A 226 9.84 13.88 7.59
N VAL A 227 9.72 14.24 6.30
CA VAL A 227 10.81 14.85 5.51
C VAL A 227 11.29 16.17 6.12
N SER A 228 10.36 17.03 6.55
CA SER A 228 10.70 18.30 7.20
C SER A 228 11.28 18.15 8.61
N CYS A 229 11.12 16.97 9.23
CA CYS A 229 11.74 16.61 10.50
C CYS A 229 13.22 16.30 10.37
N GLY A 230 13.74 16.14 9.14
CA GLY A 230 15.12 15.73 8.86
C GLY A 230 15.28 14.22 8.62
N ILE A 231 14.18 13.48 8.51
CA ILE A 231 14.19 12.05 8.14
C ILE A 231 13.93 11.97 6.63
N PRO A 232 14.92 11.58 5.80
CA PRO A 232 14.69 11.44 4.38
C PRO A 232 13.63 10.36 4.13
N ASP A 233 12.78 10.56 3.12
CA ASP A 233 11.92 9.50 2.66
C ASP A 233 12.74 8.39 1.97
N PHE A 234 12.13 7.24 1.72
CA PHE A 234 12.87 6.12 1.16
C PHE A 234 13.20 6.30 -0.32
N ARG A 235 12.26 6.86 -1.10
CA ARG A 235 12.19 6.68 -2.56
C ARG A 235 12.45 7.93 -3.39
N SER A 236 12.47 9.14 -2.81
CA SER A 236 12.75 10.35 -3.58
C SER A 236 14.18 10.36 -4.13
N ARG A 237 14.46 11.28 -5.06
CA ARG A 237 15.79 11.48 -5.66
C ARG A 237 16.92 11.63 -4.62
N ASN A 238 16.61 12.25 -3.49
CA ASN A 238 17.53 12.43 -2.36
C ASN A 238 17.16 11.55 -1.15
N GLY A 239 16.32 10.55 -1.37
CA GLY A 239 15.82 9.63 -0.35
C GLY A 239 16.86 8.60 0.07
N LEU A 240 16.52 7.80 1.07
CA LEU A 240 17.42 6.81 1.65
C LEU A 240 18.03 5.88 0.60
N TYR A 241 17.22 5.34 -0.31
CA TYR A 241 17.68 4.36 -1.29
C TYR A 241 18.74 4.92 -2.25
N ALA A 242 18.71 6.22 -2.54
CA ALA A 242 19.75 6.86 -3.35
C ALA A 242 21.12 6.92 -2.62
N SER A 243 21.12 6.97 -1.29
CA SER A 243 22.34 6.99 -0.47
C SER A 243 22.92 5.60 -0.19
N LEU A 244 22.15 4.53 -0.45
CA LEU A 244 22.55 3.15 -0.17
C LEU A 244 23.42 2.50 -1.27
N GLY A 245 23.74 3.21 -2.35
CA GLY A 245 24.62 2.71 -3.40
C GLY A 245 26.02 2.27 -2.90
N GLU A 246 26.45 2.76 -1.74
CA GLU A 246 27.69 2.34 -1.08
C GLU A 246 27.66 0.88 -0.58
N TYR A 247 26.48 0.32 -0.32
CA TYR A 247 26.31 -1.01 0.28
C TYR A 247 26.22 -2.15 -0.74
N LYS A 248 26.30 -1.86 -2.06
CA LYS A 248 26.18 -2.84 -3.15
C LYS A 248 24.98 -3.79 -3.00
N LEU A 249 23.85 -3.26 -2.53
CA LEU A 249 22.58 -3.99 -2.52
C LEU A 249 21.99 -3.97 -3.93
N ASP A 250 21.49 -5.13 -4.40
CA ASP A 250 20.82 -5.23 -5.70
C ASP A 250 19.46 -4.50 -5.66
N ASP A 251 18.75 -4.59 -4.52
CA ASP A 251 17.57 -3.78 -4.21
C ASP A 251 17.70 -3.16 -2.80
N PRO A 252 17.62 -1.82 -2.67
CA PRO A 252 17.58 -1.13 -1.37
C PRO A 252 16.51 -1.65 -0.38
N GLN A 253 15.44 -2.31 -0.85
CA GLN A 253 14.44 -2.95 0.01
C GLN A 253 14.99 -4.15 0.78
N GLN A 254 16.06 -4.81 0.29
CA GLN A 254 16.70 -5.95 0.96
C GLN A 254 17.18 -5.62 2.38
N MET A 255 17.48 -4.34 2.67
CA MET A 255 17.83 -3.91 4.04
C MET A 255 16.72 -4.21 5.07
N PHE A 256 15.46 -4.25 4.62
CA PHE A 256 14.30 -4.56 5.43
C PHE A 256 13.75 -5.95 5.14
N ASP A 257 14.47 -6.84 4.45
CA ASP A 257 14.08 -8.24 4.27
C ASP A 257 14.52 -9.09 5.47
N ILE A 258 13.62 -9.93 6.00
CA ILE A 258 13.90 -10.72 7.21
C ILE A 258 14.97 -11.81 6.99
N LYS A 259 15.04 -12.39 5.79
CA LYS A 259 16.05 -13.41 5.45
C LYS A 259 17.41 -12.72 5.33
N TYR A 260 17.47 -11.62 4.60
CA TYR A 260 18.68 -10.82 4.46
C TYR A 260 19.18 -10.29 5.81
N PHE A 261 18.28 -9.84 6.69
CA PHE A 261 18.65 -9.38 8.03
C PHE A 261 19.24 -10.47 8.93
N ARG A 262 18.79 -11.72 8.78
CA ARG A 262 19.35 -12.86 9.54
C ARG A 262 20.78 -13.16 9.12
N GLU A 263 21.10 -12.94 7.84
CA GLU A 263 22.43 -13.18 7.28
C GLU A 263 23.37 -11.99 7.53
N PHE A 264 22.91 -10.76 7.27
CA PHE A 264 23.71 -9.53 7.32
C PHE A 264 23.09 -8.43 8.21
N PRO A 265 22.92 -8.66 9.53
CA PRO A 265 22.26 -7.71 10.44
C PRO A 265 22.99 -6.36 10.55
N ASN A 266 24.30 -6.33 10.30
CA ASN A 266 25.10 -5.11 10.32
C ASN A 266 24.67 -4.09 9.27
N VAL A 267 24.11 -4.52 8.14
CA VAL A 267 23.66 -3.61 7.07
C VAL A 267 22.57 -2.69 7.61
N PHE A 268 21.51 -3.28 8.20
CA PHE A 268 20.47 -2.53 8.88
C PHE A 268 21.02 -1.68 10.04
N TYR A 269 21.87 -2.24 10.90
CA TYR A 269 22.38 -1.51 12.07
C TYR A 269 23.38 -0.40 11.76
N SER A 270 24.04 -0.44 10.59
CA SER A 270 24.86 0.66 10.11
C SER A 270 24.03 1.90 9.79
N PHE A 271 22.75 1.70 9.47
CA PHE A 271 21.77 2.70 9.09
C PHE A 271 20.81 3.09 10.23
N ALA A 272 20.43 2.15 11.11
CA ALA A 272 19.38 2.32 12.12
C ALA A 272 19.52 3.58 13.01
N SER A 273 20.74 4.06 13.24
CA SER A 273 21.00 5.32 13.96
C SER A 273 20.42 6.57 13.29
N GLN A 274 20.27 6.58 11.97
CA GLN A 274 19.74 7.70 11.19
C GLN A 274 18.22 7.85 11.33
N ILE A 275 17.51 6.77 11.60
CA ILE A 275 16.04 6.73 11.74
C ILE A 275 15.59 6.54 13.19
N TYR A 276 16.51 6.58 14.15
CA TYR A 276 16.17 6.38 15.54
C TYR A 276 15.40 7.59 16.12
N PRO A 277 14.24 7.40 16.79
CA PRO A 277 13.31 8.48 17.14
C PRO A 277 13.84 9.64 18.01
N ALA A 278 14.92 9.42 18.78
CA ALA A 278 15.32 10.31 19.87
C ALA A 278 15.64 11.76 19.43
N ASN A 279 16.00 11.99 18.16
CA ASN A 279 16.60 13.24 17.71
C ASN A 279 15.67 14.18 16.93
N PHE A 280 14.44 13.76 16.63
CA PHE A 280 13.58 14.46 15.65
C PHE A 280 12.42 15.19 16.30
N VAL A 281 12.00 16.31 15.71
CA VAL A 281 10.87 17.12 16.17
C VAL A 281 9.68 16.88 15.24
N PRO A 282 8.47 16.62 15.75
CA PRO A 282 7.30 16.39 14.89
C PRO A 282 6.98 17.59 13.99
N SER A 283 6.62 17.31 12.73
CA SER A 283 6.25 18.32 11.73
C SER A 283 4.87 18.95 11.97
N PRO A 284 4.53 20.06 11.28
CA PRO A 284 3.16 20.56 11.17
C PRO A 284 2.12 19.47 10.83
N CYS A 285 2.42 18.52 9.94
CA CYS A 285 1.53 17.40 9.65
C CYS A 285 1.20 16.57 10.90
N HIS A 286 2.20 16.20 11.71
CA HIS A 286 1.98 15.46 12.96
C HIS A 286 1.10 16.25 13.95
N ARG A 287 1.37 17.55 14.07
CA ARG A 287 0.60 18.47 14.92
C ARG A 287 -0.83 18.65 14.43
N PHE A 288 -1.07 18.59 13.12
CA PHE A 288 -2.39 18.61 12.53
C PHE A 288 -3.19 17.35 12.85
N ILE A 289 -2.56 16.16 12.78
CA ILE A 289 -3.19 14.91 13.23
C ILE A 289 -3.61 15.04 14.69
N LYS A 290 -2.72 15.57 15.54
CA LYS A 290 -3.03 15.85 16.94
C LYS A 290 -4.19 16.84 17.10
N LEU A 291 -4.22 17.90 16.30
CA LEU A 291 -5.30 18.88 16.32
C LEU A 291 -6.66 18.29 15.94
N ILE A 292 -6.70 17.39 14.94
CA ILE A 292 -7.90 16.66 14.54
C ILE A 292 -8.37 15.75 15.69
N GLU A 293 -7.44 15.10 16.40
CA GLU A 293 -7.73 14.31 17.60
C GLU A 293 -8.27 15.17 18.75
N ASP A 294 -7.64 16.30 19.05
CA ASP A 294 -8.04 17.22 20.12
C ASP A 294 -9.43 17.82 19.87
N LYS A 295 -9.83 17.93 18.60
CA LYS A 295 -11.19 18.33 18.19
C LYS A 295 -12.20 17.17 18.20
N GLY A 296 -11.79 15.97 18.60
CA GLY A 296 -12.64 14.78 18.69
C GLY A 296 -13.09 14.24 17.33
N LYS A 297 -12.30 14.49 16.26
CA LYS A 297 -12.64 14.11 14.88
C LYS A 297 -11.81 12.95 14.33
N LEU A 298 -10.68 12.63 14.97
CA LEU A 298 -9.80 11.54 14.53
C LEU A 298 -10.41 10.18 14.90
N LEU A 299 -10.79 9.40 13.91
CA LEU A 299 -11.11 7.98 14.10
C LEU A 299 -9.83 7.19 14.36
N ARG A 300 -8.87 7.31 13.45
CA ARG A 300 -7.56 6.66 13.53
C ARG A 300 -6.56 7.34 12.60
N ASN A 301 -5.30 7.37 13.02
CA ASN A 301 -4.18 7.58 12.12
C ASN A 301 -3.46 6.24 11.86
N TYR A 302 -3.52 5.75 10.63
CA TYR A 302 -2.71 4.63 10.16
C TYR A 302 -1.40 5.19 9.62
N THR A 303 -0.28 4.81 10.21
CA THR A 303 1.04 5.28 9.77
C THR A 303 1.90 4.14 9.27
N GLN A 304 2.53 4.35 8.11
CA GLN A 304 3.58 3.48 7.58
C GLN A 304 4.93 3.78 8.21
N ASN A 305 5.03 4.87 8.98
CA ASN A 305 6.28 5.32 9.56
C ASN A 305 6.63 4.51 10.81
N ILE A 306 7.93 4.34 11.02
CA ILE A 306 8.51 3.62 12.16
C ILE A 306 9.21 4.58 13.14
N ASP A 307 9.20 5.88 12.83
CA ASP A 307 9.92 6.94 13.54
C ASP A 307 9.24 7.38 14.85
N THR A 308 7.98 6.98 15.09
CA THR A 308 7.19 7.25 16.30
C THR A 308 6.92 8.74 16.59
N LEU A 309 7.04 9.60 15.57
CA LEU A 309 6.82 11.05 15.74
C LEU A 309 5.36 11.41 16.01
N GLU A 310 4.41 10.56 15.63
CA GLU A 310 2.98 10.69 15.94
C GLU A 310 2.76 10.65 17.46
N THR A 311 3.32 9.65 18.13
CA THR A 311 3.27 9.50 19.59
C THR A 311 3.98 10.66 20.27
N LYS A 312 5.11 11.14 19.70
CA LYS A 312 5.83 12.31 20.21
C LYS A 312 5.04 13.62 20.06
N ALA A 313 4.21 13.74 19.03
CA ALA A 313 3.24 14.82 18.86
C ALA A 313 2.04 14.71 19.81
N GLY A 314 1.92 13.59 20.54
CA GLY A 314 0.86 13.34 21.51
C GLY A 314 -0.40 12.71 20.90
N VAL A 315 -0.33 12.19 19.67
CA VAL A 315 -1.42 11.44 19.05
C VAL A 315 -1.60 10.12 19.78
N GLN A 316 -2.83 9.80 20.19
CA GLN A 316 -3.16 8.58 20.93
C GLN A 316 -3.78 7.52 20.01
N ASN A 317 -4.65 7.93 19.10
CA ASN A 317 -5.35 7.05 18.15
C ASN A 317 -4.49 6.75 16.91
N VAL A 318 -3.23 6.36 17.11
CA VAL A 318 -2.30 5.97 16.05
C VAL A 318 -2.13 4.45 15.99
N LEU A 319 -2.14 3.89 14.79
CA LEU A 319 -1.80 2.51 14.49
C LEU A 319 -0.56 2.50 13.59
N GLN A 320 0.52 1.93 14.10
CA GLN A 320 1.81 1.86 13.43
C GLN A 320 1.89 0.57 12.61
N CYS A 321 1.47 0.66 11.34
CA CYS A 321 1.24 -0.51 10.50
C CYS A 321 2.50 -1.36 10.36
N HIS A 322 3.66 -0.74 10.18
CA HIS A 322 4.94 -1.43 10.01
C HIS A 322 5.74 -1.57 11.31
N GLY A 323 5.08 -1.50 12.48
CA GLY A 323 5.74 -1.60 13.77
C GLY A 323 6.58 -0.36 14.12
N SER A 324 7.54 -0.50 15.05
CA SER A 324 8.45 0.60 15.44
C SER A 324 9.62 0.21 16.32
N PHE A 325 10.47 1.20 16.61
CA PHE A 325 11.51 1.15 17.62
C PHE A 325 11.02 1.19 19.08
N ALA A 326 9.71 1.15 19.36
CA ALA A 326 9.21 1.19 20.74
C ALA A 326 9.74 0.01 21.58
N THR A 327 9.85 -1.16 20.97
CA THR A 327 10.35 -2.40 21.59
C THR A 327 11.27 -3.16 20.64
N ALA A 328 12.02 -4.11 21.18
CA ALA A 328 12.87 -5.01 20.41
C ALA A 328 12.76 -6.44 20.96
N SER A 329 12.82 -7.42 20.07
CA SER A 329 12.70 -8.83 20.40
C SER A 329 13.92 -9.62 19.94
N CYS A 330 14.38 -10.55 20.76
CA CYS A 330 15.41 -11.51 20.37
C CYS A 330 14.88 -12.43 19.26
N LEU A 331 15.62 -12.63 18.18
CA LEU A 331 15.23 -13.55 17.11
C LEU A 331 15.20 -15.02 17.55
N GLU A 332 15.97 -15.36 18.58
CA GLU A 332 16.11 -16.74 19.07
C GLU A 332 15.13 -17.04 20.21
N CYS A 333 15.31 -16.40 21.38
CA CYS A 333 14.50 -16.69 22.57
C CYS A 333 13.21 -15.86 22.67
N ARG A 334 12.93 -14.97 21.70
CA ARG A 334 11.76 -14.08 21.67
C ARG A 334 11.62 -13.13 22.86
N ARG A 335 12.65 -12.99 23.70
CA ARG A 335 12.66 -12.03 24.80
C ARG A 335 12.46 -10.61 24.26
N LYS A 336 11.42 -9.96 24.74
CA LYS A 336 11.06 -8.58 24.40
C LYS A 336 11.64 -7.60 25.41
N VAL A 337 12.22 -6.51 24.93
CA VAL A 337 12.78 -5.41 25.73
C VAL A 337 12.28 -4.06 25.22
N PRO A 338 12.30 -3.00 26.04
CA PRO A 338 12.10 -1.64 25.56
C PRO A 338 13.16 -1.27 24.52
N GLY A 339 12.79 -0.53 23.46
CA GLY A 339 13.72 -0.13 22.41
C GLY A 339 14.88 0.75 22.89
N THR A 340 14.72 1.44 24.01
CA THR A 340 15.79 2.19 24.70
C THR A 340 16.92 1.27 25.18
N ALA A 341 16.65 -0.01 25.41
CA ALA A 341 17.66 -0.97 25.85
C ALA A 341 18.70 -1.28 24.76
N ILE A 342 18.36 -1.10 23.48
CA ILE A 342 19.27 -1.33 22.33
C ILE A 342 19.81 -0.03 21.72
N GLU A 343 19.39 1.14 22.23
CA GLU A 343 19.76 2.47 21.72
C GLU A 343 21.29 2.66 21.68
N ALA A 344 21.98 2.35 22.78
CA ALA A 344 23.41 2.61 22.91
C ALA A 344 24.26 1.83 21.87
N GLU A 345 23.81 0.64 21.47
CA GLU A 345 24.49 -0.15 20.44
C GLU A 345 24.13 0.33 19.03
N ILE A 346 22.86 0.66 18.79
CA ILE A 346 22.41 1.30 17.53
C ILE A 346 23.23 2.58 17.25
N MET A 347 23.39 3.45 18.26
CA MET A 347 24.14 4.70 18.11
C MET A 347 25.64 4.49 17.84
N LYS A 348 26.20 3.34 18.27
CA LYS A 348 27.58 2.92 17.95
C LYS A 348 27.67 2.16 16.62
N LYS A 349 26.56 2.01 15.88
CA LYS A 349 26.45 1.17 14.68
C LYS A 349 26.88 -0.28 14.92
N LYS A 350 26.53 -0.81 16.10
CA LYS A 350 26.80 -2.20 16.50
C LYS A 350 25.52 -3.00 16.56
N VAL A 351 25.61 -4.28 16.19
CA VAL A 351 24.49 -5.23 16.29
C VAL A 351 24.21 -5.51 17.77
N PRO A 352 23.03 -5.16 18.30
CA PRO A 352 22.66 -5.42 19.68
C PRO A 352 22.39 -6.93 19.88
N LEU A 353 23.03 -7.52 20.88
CA LEU A 353 22.92 -8.94 21.19
C LEU A 353 22.03 -9.19 22.40
N CYS A 354 21.33 -10.32 22.40
CA CYS A 354 20.48 -10.75 23.50
C CYS A 354 21.35 -11.17 24.69
N PRO A 355 21.17 -10.58 25.89
CA PRO A 355 21.95 -10.94 27.07
C PRO A 355 21.75 -12.39 27.55
N GLU A 356 20.61 -13.02 27.23
CA GLU A 356 20.32 -14.41 27.63
C GLU A 356 20.94 -15.44 26.68
N CYS A 357 20.88 -15.18 25.37
CA CYS A 357 21.51 -16.05 24.37
C CYS A 357 23.03 -15.86 24.35
N ASN A 358 23.51 -14.67 24.74
CA ASN A 358 24.93 -14.32 24.78
C ASN A 358 25.34 -13.89 26.19
N PRO A 359 25.36 -14.82 27.17
CA PRO A 359 25.85 -14.49 28.49
C PRO A 359 27.33 -14.10 28.41
N SER A 360 27.70 -13.04 29.14
CA SER A 360 29.02 -12.40 29.17
C SER A 360 30.19 -13.31 29.62
N THR A 361 29.97 -14.62 29.76
CA THR A 361 30.91 -15.61 30.32
C THR A 361 31.81 -16.31 29.32
N LEU A 362 31.77 -15.95 28.03
CA LEU A 362 32.75 -16.43 27.05
C LEU A 362 33.90 -15.43 26.90
N SER A 363 34.90 -15.53 27.77
CA SER A 363 36.19 -14.89 27.56
C SER A 363 36.76 -15.29 26.19
N PRO A 364 37.25 -14.36 25.36
CA PRO A 364 37.79 -14.72 24.05
C PRO A 364 38.99 -15.64 24.22
N LYS A 365 38.91 -16.87 23.70
CA LYS A 365 40.08 -17.73 23.54
C LYS A 365 41.07 -16.99 22.65
N LYS A 366 42.13 -16.43 23.25
CA LYS A 366 43.27 -15.86 22.53
C LYS A 366 43.73 -16.89 21.49
N LYS A 367 43.51 -16.62 20.19
CA LYS A 367 44.22 -17.33 19.12
C LYS A 367 45.71 -17.18 19.43
N LYS A 368 46.37 -18.28 19.82
CA LYS A 368 47.83 -18.33 19.99
C LYS A 368 48.44 -17.96 18.64
N LYS A 369 49.07 -16.78 18.54
CA LYS A 369 50.01 -16.49 17.47
C LYS A 369 51.21 -17.42 17.65
N THR A 370 51.20 -18.57 16.97
CA THR A 370 52.40 -19.36 16.76
C THR A 370 53.21 -18.67 15.66
N SER A 371 54.22 -17.92 16.08
CA SER A 371 55.28 -17.43 15.22
C SER A 371 56.05 -18.62 14.62
N LYS A 372 55.76 -19.00 13.38
CA LYS A 372 56.60 -19.91 12.58
C LYS A 372 57.26 -19.12 11.46
N LYS A 373 58.60 -19.14 11.47
CA LYS A 373 59.52 -18.55 10.51
C LYS A 373 59.17 -18.97 9.07
N LYS A 374 59.18 -17.99 8.15
CA LYS A 374 59.20 -18.19 6.70
C LYS A 374 60.39 -19.08 6.32
N ALA A 375 60.10 -20.25 5.75
CA ALA A 375 61.01 -20.99 4.90
C ALA A 375 60.30 -21.26 3.56
N LYS A 376 61.11 -21.17 2.52
CA LYS A 376 60.82 -21.08 1.09
C LYS A 376 60.39 -22.43 0.52
N GLY A 377 59.31 -22.49 -0.26
CA GLY A 377 59.08 -23.56 -1.22
C GLY A 377 57.63 -24.03 -1.36
N GLN A 378 57.16 -24.02 -2.61
CA GLN A 378 56.25 -24.99 -3.22
C GLN A 378 54.74 -24.76 -3.06
N TRP A 379 54.11 -24.47 -4.19
CA TRP A 379 52.65 -24.53 -4.41
C TRP A 379 52.22 -25.98 -4.28
N ASP A 380 51.24 -26.24 -3.40
CA ASP A 380 50.42 -27.44 -3.49
C ASP A 380 48.98 -27.04 -3.16
N SER A 381 48.09 -27.52 -4.01
CA SER A 381 46.65 -27.31 -4.01
C SER A 381 46.00 -28.05 -2.86
N ASP A 382 45.23 -27.34 -2.03
CA ASP A 382 44.08 -27.87 -1.29
C ASP A 382 43.46 -26.70 -0.52
N VAL A 383 42.38 -26.14 -1.04
CA VAL A 383 41.49 -25.29 -0.24
C VAL A 383 40.25 -26.12 0.03
N SER A 384 40.30 -26.81 1.17
CA SER A 384 39.15 -27.42 1.80
C SER A 384 38.07 -26.37 2.01
N ASP A 385 36.89 -26.69 1.52
CA ASP A 385 35.60 -26.04 1.71
C ASP A 385 35.24 -26.05 3.21
N GLU A 386 35.79 -25.11 3.99
CA GLU A 386 35.28 -24.77 5.31
C GLU A 386 34.16 -23.76 5.10
N SER A 387 32.91 -24.22 5.08
CA SER A 387 31.75 -23.34 5.14
C SER A 387 31.84 -22.53 6.44
N ASP A 388 32.21 -21.26 6.32
CA ASP A 388 32.17 -20.30 7.41
C ASP A 388 30.75 -20.30 8.00
N GLY A 389 30.61 -20.72 9.26
CA GLY A 389 29.36 -20.59 10.01
C GLY A 389 28.92 -19.13 10.10
N PRO A 390 27.68 -18.84 10.55
CA PRO A 390 27.14 -17.49 10.54
C PRO A 390 28.08 -16.52 11.27
N GLU A 391 28.39 -15.38 10.62
CA GLU A 391 29.36 -14.37 11.08
C GLU A 391 28.98 -13.76 12.45
N TYR A 392 27.73 -13.96 12.89
CA TYR A 392 27.19 -13.42 14.14
C TYR A 392 26.78 -14.53 15.14
N PRO A 393 26.99 -14.29 16.45
CA PRO A 393 26.53 -15.23 17.47
C PRO A 393 24.99 -15.24 17.54
N PRO A 394 24.39 -16.37 17.97
CA PRO A 394 22.93 -16.52 18.02
C PRO A 394 22.28 -15.51 18.96
N GLY A 395 21.03 -15.14 18.71
CA GLY A 395 20.27 -14.24 19.57
C GLY A 395 20.57 -12.75 19.34
N ILE A 396 20.40 -12.29 18.10
CA ILE A 396 20.37 -10.87 17.75
C ILE A 396 19.06 -10.25 18.26
N MET A 397 19.15 -9.07 18.88
CA MET A 397 17.96 -8.27 19.16
C MET A 397 17.55 -7.55 17.88
N LYS A 398 16.27 -7.62 17.50
CA LYS A 398 15.69 -6.91 16.35
C LYS A 398 14.63 -5.93 16.87
N PRO A 399 14.59 -4.66 16.42
CA PRO A 399 13.46 -3.78 16.73
C PRO A 399 12.16 -4.39 16.21
N ASP A 400 11.03 -4.17 16.89
CA ASP A 400 9.73 -4.69 16.49
C ASP A 400 9.12 -3.87 15.32
N ILE A 401 9.92 -3.70 14.26
CA ILE A 401 9.56 -3.19 12.94
C ILE A 401 9.25 -4.39 12.06
N THR A 402 8.19 -4.32 11.26
CA THR A 402 7.85 -5.36 10.32
C THR A 402 8.79 -5.32 9.12
N PHE A 403 9.51 -6.40 8.89
CA PHE A 403 10.38 -6.58 7.72
C PHE A 403 9.61 -7.26 6.58
N PHE A 404 10.05 -7.09 5.34
CA PHE A 404 9.53 -7.86 4.21
C PHE A 404 9.69 -9.36 4.49
N GLY A 405 8.64 -10.12 4.21
CA GLY A 405 8.53 -11.54 4.55
C GLY A 405 8.06 -11.82 6.00
N GLU A 406 7.83 -10.81 6.83
CA GLU A 406 7.15 -10.98 8.12
C GLU A 406 5.65 -10.69 8.01
N LYS A 407 4.84 -11.52 8.68
CA LYS A 407 3.40 -11.24 8.81
C LYS A 407 3.20 -9.99 9.67
N LEU A 408 2.27 -9.14 9.25
CA LEU A 408 1.83 -8.01 10.05
C LEU A 408 1.01 -8.47 11.26
N SER A 409 0.89 -7.60 12.24
CA SER A 409 0.05 -7.87 13.40
C SER A 409 -1.42 -7.92 12.99
N ASP A 410 -2.17 -8.90 13.51
CA ASP A 410 -3.62 -9.00 13.32
C ASP A 410 -4.36 -7.74 13.84
N GLN A 411 -3.70 -6.85 14.59
CA GLN A 411 -4.25 -5.55 15.00
C GLN A 411 -4.62 -4.67 13.80
N PHE A 412 -3.87 -4.75 12.70
CA PHE A 412 -4.16 -3.98 11.49
C PHE A 412 -5.51 -4.41 10.92
N ASP A 413 -5.68 -5.70 10.63
CA ASP A 413 -6.91 -6.24 10.03
C ASP A 413 -8.15 -5.98 10.90
N HIS A 414 -8.04 -6.21 12.21
CA HIS A 414 -9.14 -5.94 13.14
C HIS A 414 -9.51 -4.45 13.19
N ALA A 415 -8.51 -3.56 13.18
CA ALA A 415 -8.77 -2.12 13.17
C ALA A 415 -9.44 -1.69 11.87
N VAL A 416 -8.98 -2.20 10.71
CA VAL A 416 -9.58 -1.90 9.41
C VAL A 416 -11.05 -2.33 9.37
N GLU A 417 -11.37 -3.52 9.85
CA GLU A 417 -12.75 -4.01 9.89
C GLU A 417 -13.65 -3.17 10.83
N ALA A 418 -13.11 -2.75 11.98
CA ALA A 418 -13.84 -1.90 12.91
C ALA A 418 -14.06 -0.47 12.35
N ASP A 419 -13.02 0.11 11.77
CA ASP A 419 -13.00 1.52 11.34
C ASP A 419 -13.75 1.71 10.01
N ARG A 420 -13.75 0.71 9.09
CA ARG A 420 -14.43 0.79 7.77
C ARG A 420 -15.93 1.09 7.84
N THR A 421 -16.58 0.70 8.93
CA THR A 421 -18.04 0.87 9.09
C THR A 421 -18.41 2.23 9.66
N GLN A 422 -17.41 2.96 10.16
CA GLN A 422 -17.62 4.20 10.88
C GLN A 422 -17.10 5.40 10.09
N LEU A 423 -15.96 5.29 9.41
CA LEU A 423 -15.32 6.47 8.82
C LEU A 423 -16.24 7.27 7.88
N ASP A 424 -16.06 8.59 7.90
CA ASP A 424 -16.81 9.53 7.05
C ASP A 424 -15.90 10.43 6.19
N LEU A 425 -14.58 10.30 6.32
CA LEU A 425 -13.58 10.97 5.48
C LEU A 425 -12.24 10.22 5.54
N LEU A 426 -11.58 10.06 4.39
CA LEU A 426 -10.21 9.56 4.28
C LEU A 426 -9.25 10.69 3.86
N LEU A 427 -8.21 10.91 4.65
CA LEU A 427 -7.07 11.78 4.28
C LEU A 427 -5.83 10.92 4.04
N VAL A 428 -5.22 11.01 2.86
CA VAL A 428 -3.95 10.35 2.53
C VAL A 428 -2.86 11.42 2.46
N ILE A 429 -1.84 11.33 3.33
CA ILE A 429 -0.83 12.37 3.48
C ILE A 429 0.59 11.80 3.36
N GLY A 430 1.36 12.30 2.39
CA GLY A 430 2.80 12.06 2.31
C GLY A 430 3.18 10.60 2.09
N THR A 431 2.42 9.85 1.30
CA THR A 431 2.73 8.45 0.95
C THR A 431 2.61 8.21 -0.55
N SER A 432 3.33 7.20 -1.04
CA SER A 432 3.23 6.71 -2.42
C SER A 432 2.28 5.53 -2.58
N LEU A 433 1.79 4.95 -1.47
CA LEU A 433 0.91 3.77 -1.46
C LEU A 433 1.40 2.60 -2.34
N LYS A 434 2.70 2.32 -2.31
CA LYS A 434 3.32 1.20 -3.05
C LYS A 434 3.67 -0.01 -2.18
N VAL A 435 3.36 0.04 -0.88
CA VAL A 435 3.74 -1.03 0.06
C VAL A 435 2.47 -1.57 0.69
N SER A 436 2.14 -2.80 0.32
CA SER A 436 1.08 -3.57 0.94
C SER A 436 1.43 -3.94 2.38
N PRO A 437 0.41 -4.16 3.23
CA PRO A 437 -1.03 -4.09 2.95
C PRO A 437 -1.62 -2.70 3.18
N VAL A 438 -0.78 -1.71 3.52
CA VAL A 438 -1.29 -0.35 3.76
C VAL A 438 -1.76 0.31 2.47
N ALA A 439 -1.15 -0.04 1.34
CA ALA A 439 -1.68 0.29 0.02
C ALA A 439 -3.09 -0.30 -0.22
N ASP A 440 -3.34 -1.51 0.28
CA ASP A 440 -4.61 -2.22 0.12
C ASP A 440 -5.72 -1.70 1.03
N LEU A 441 -5.39 -0.89 2.04
CA LEU A 441 -6.36 -0.25 2.93
C LEU A 441 -7.48 0.43 2.13
N LEU A 442 -7.15 1.07 0.99
CA LEU A 442 -8.12 1.77 0.17
C LEU A 442 -9.20 0.84 -0.41
N SER A 443 -8.85 -0.41 -0.70
CA SER A 443 -9.78 -1.44 -1.18
C SER A 443 -10.79 -1.87 -0.10
N HIS A 444 -10.52 -1.58 1.17
CA HIS A 444 -11.43 -1.87 2.29
C HIS A 444 -12.37 -0.70 2.60
N ILE A 445 -12.09 0.51 2.12
CA ILE A 445 -12.89 1.70 2.40
C ILE A 445 -14.15 1.72 1.53
N PRO A 446 -15.34 2.01 2.09
CA PRO A 446 -16.56 2.17 1.29
C PRO A 446 -16.37 3.25 0.22
N HIS A 447 -16.78 2.95 -1.02
CA HIS A 447 -16.55 3.86 -2.15
C HIS A 447 -17.29 5.21 -2.00
N SER A 448 -18.41 5.21 -1.26
CA SER A 448 -19.14 6.44 -0.88
C SER A 448 -18.40 7.40 0.07
N VAL A 449 -17.30 6.98 0.69
CA VAL A 449 -16.52 7.84 1.60
C VAL A 449 -15.64 8.79 0.79
N PRO A 450 -15.68 10.11 1.05
CA PRO A 450 -14.82 11.08 0.39
C PRO A 450 -13.33 10.84 0.69
N GLN A 451 -12.48 11.04 -0.32
CA GLN A 451 -11.02 10.83 -0.24
C GLN A 451 -10.25 12.08 -0.67
N ILE A 452 -9.31 12.54 0.17
CA ILE A 452 -8.44 13.67 -0.12
C ILE A 452 -6.98 13.20 -0.09
N LEU A 453 -6.24 13.51 -1.16
CA LEU A 453 -4.81 13.25 -1.26
C LEU A 453 -4.01 14.53 -1.04
N ILE A 454 -3.05 14.49 -0.12
CA ILE A 454 -2.04 15.53 0.13
C ILE A 454 -0.67 14.90 -0.09
N ASN A 455 -0.02 15.19 -1.20
CA ASN A 455 1.25 14.55 -1.51
C ASN A 455 2.14 15.40 -2.42
N LYS A 456 3.45 15.15 -2.43
CA LYS A 456 4.35 15.87 -3.33
C LYS A 456 4.14 15.49 -4.80
N THR A 457 3.82 14.21 -5.04
CA THR A 457 3.65 13.61 -6.36
C THR A 457 2.26 12.98 -6.50
N PRO A 458 1.69 12.91 -7.71
CA PRO A 458 0.43 12.21 -7.94
C PRO A 458 0.60 10.70 -7.74
N ILE A 459 -0.48 10.04 -7.31
CA ILE A 459 -0.58 8.58 -7.19
C ILE A 459 -1.54 8.09 -8.28
N LYS A 460 -1.03 7.29 -9.22
CA LYS A 460 -1.75 6.94 -10.46
C LYS A 460 -2.74 5.79 -10.32
N HIS A 461 -2.57 4.95 -9.31
CA HIS A 461 -3.35 3.73 -9.10
C HIS A 461 -4.52 3.93 -8.12
N ILE A 462 -4.84 5.18 -7.79
CA ILE A 462 -5.98 5.55 -6.94
C ILE A 462 -6.73 6.72 -7.59
N ASN A 463 -7.98 6.94 -7.18
CA ASN A 463 -8.84 8.00 -7.72
C ASN A 463 -9.47 8.83 -6.58
N PRO A 464 -8.69 9.73 -5.94
CA PRO A 464 -9.16 10.57 -4.85
C PRO A 464 -10.12 11.64 -5.37
N ASP A 465 -10.97 12.17 -4.50
CA ASP A 465 -11.93 13.21 -4.89
C ASP A 465 -11.29 14.59 -4.95
N ILE A 466 -10.27 14.84 -4.13
CA ILE A 466 -9.52 16.10 -4.14
C ILE A 466 -8.02 15.78 -4.03
N VAL A 467 -7.22 16.37 -4.90
CA VAL A 467 -5.77 16.13 -4.96
C VAL A 467 -5.03 17.45 -4.74
N LEU A 468 -4.29 17.54 -3.63
CA LEU A 468 -3.47 18.69 -3.25
C LEU A 468 -1.99 18.29 -3.40
N LEU A 469 -1.34 18.79 -4.45
CA LEU A 469 0.04 18.46 -4.77
C LEU A 469 1.01 19.52 -4.24
N GLY A 470 2.04 19.12 -3.49
CA GLY A 470 3.07 20.03 -2.98
C GLY A 470 3.69 19.58 -1.67
N ASN A 471 4.39 20.51 -1.00
CA ASN A 471 4.90 20.24 0.34
C ASN A 471 3.74 20.07 1.34
N ALA A 472 3.69 18.93 2.02
CA ALA A 472 2.59 18.59 2.93
C ALA A 472 2.43 19.60 4.07
N ASP A 473 3.52 20.14 4.64
CA ASP A 473 3.43 21.12 5.71
C ASP A 473 2.85 22.45 5.21
N THR A 474 3.23 22.89 4.00
CA THR A 474 2.65 24.09 3.38
C THR A 474 1.14 23.93 3.19
N ILE A 475 0.72 22.79 2.63
CA ILE A 475 -0.70 22.48 2.40
C ILE A 475 -1.47 22.43 3.73
N ILE A 476 -0.93 21.77 4.75
CA ILE A 476 -1.56 21.68 6.07
C ILE A 476 -1.70 23.06 6.72
N ASN A 477 -0.69 23.92 6.64
CA ASN A 477 -0.79 25.29 7.18
C ASN A 477 -1.85 26.10 6.43
N HIS A 478 -1.94 25.97 5.10
CA HIS A 478 -2.98 26.61 4.31
C HIS A 478 -4.38 26.13 4.71
N LEU A 479 -4.60 24.81 4.82
CA LEU A 479 -5.86 24.25 5.29
C LEU A 479 -6.22 24.72 6.70
N CYS A 480 -5.24 24.81 7.61
CA CYS A 480 -5.45 25.35 8.96
C CYS A 480 -5.90 26.81 8.92
N SER A 481 -5.29 27.63 8.05
CA SER A 481 -5.70 29.03 7.84
C SER A 481 -7.15 29.13 7.34
N GLU A 482 -7.53 28.33 6.34
CA GLU A 482 -8.90 28.29 5.80
C GLU A 482 -9.94 27.73 6.81
N LEU A 483 -9.50 26.88 7.73
CA LEU A 483 -10.32 26.34 8.81
C LEU A 483 -10.44 27.29 10.02
N ASP A 484 -9.63 28.34 10.08
CA ASP A 484 -9.40 29.17 11.26
C ASP A 484 -8.95 28.33 12.48
N TRP A 485 -8.01 27.41 12.23
CA TRP A 485 -7.47 26.51 13.24
C TRP A 485 -5.98 26.78 13.48
N GLU A 486 -5.57 26.76 14.75
CA GLU A 486 -4.17 26.89 15.14
C GLU A 486 -3.56 25.52 15.47
N LEU A 487 -2.35 25.26 14.96
CA LEU A 487 -1.62 24.03 15.28
C LEU A 487 -1.16 24.02 16.75
N PRO A 488 -1.37 22.93 17.51
CA PRO A 488 -0.98 22.83 18.91
C PRO A 488 0.54 22.97 19.05
N PRO A 489 1.11 23.60 20.08
CA PRO A 489 2.56 23.81 20.19
C PRO A 489 3.33 22.48 20.23
N LEU A 490 4.65 22.53 19.98
CA LEU A 490 5.51 21.37 20.13
C LEU A 490 5.49 20.86 21.58
N VAL A 491 5.29 19.56 21.77
CA VAL A 491 5.33 18.94 23.09
C VAL A 491 6.74 19.06 23.67
N ALA A 492 6.87 19.77 24.79
CA ALA A 492 8.14 19.93 25.48
C ALA A 492 8.58 18.59 26.08
N THR A 493 9.62 17.96 25.52
CA THR A 493 10.21 16.77 26.14
C THR A 493 11.19 17.17 27.23
N ALA A 494 11.13 16.45 28.37
CA ALA A 494 11.99 16.63 29.54
C ALA A 494 13.45 16.17 29.26
N ARG A 495 14.14 16.81 28.30
CA ARG A 495 15.59 16.74 28.11
C ARG A 495 16.15 17.73 27.09
N THR A 496 15.52 18.88 26.89
CA THR A 496 16.15 19.99 26.16
C THR A 496 17.16 20.69 27.07
N LEU A 497 18.41 20.22 27.05
CA LEU A 497 19.55 21.05 27.39
C LEU A 497 19.46 22.31 26.51
N THR A 498 19.49 23.47 27.16
CA THR A 498 19.49 24.80 26.56
C THR A 498 20.32 24.86 25.26
N PRO A 499 19.80 25.40 24.15
CA PRO A 499 20.61 25.60 22.95
C PRO A 499 21.72 26.60 23.27
N ARG A 500 22.98 26.15 23.31
CA ARG A 500 24.12 27.07 23.30
C ARG A 500 24.23 27.69 21.90
N ASN A 501 23.95 28.98 21.83
CA ASN A 501 24.29 29.89 20.73
C ASN A 501 23.96 29.39 19.31
N MET A 502 22.68 29.26 18.98
CA MET A 502 22.26 29.50 17.60
C MET A 502 22.08 31.01 17.41
N LYS A 503 22.89 31.60 16.51
CA LYS A 503 22.68 32.97 16.04
C LYS A 503 21.21 33.08 15.59
N LYS A 504 20.47 34.06 16.16
CA LYS A 504 19.11 34.39 15.72
C LYS A 504 19.10 34.53 14.20
N ARG A 505 18.44 33.60 13.49
CA ARG A 505 18.04 33.86 12.11
C ARG A 505 17.11 35.07 12.14
N PRO A 506 17.25 36.02 11.21
CA PRO A 506 16.32 37.14 11.13
C PRO A 506 14.90 36.59 10.98
N SER A 507 13.98 37.19 11.73
CA SER A 507 12.54 36.96 11.60
C SER A 507 12.14 37.31 10.17
N MET A 508 12.10 36.32 9.29
CA MET A 508 11.33 36.42 8.06
C MET A 508 9.87 36.60 8.50
N GLY A 509 9.17 37.60 7.94
CA GLY A 509 7.73 37.70 8.09
C GLY A 509 7.04 36.42 7.59
N PRO A 510 5.71 36.30 7.73
CA PRO A 510 5.00 35.20 7.08
C PRO A 510 5.44 35.15 5.61
N PRO A 511 5.91 33.99 5.11
CA PRO A 511 6.24 33.89 3.69
C PRO A 511 5.01 34.32 2.90
N ASP A 512 5.19 35.10 1.83
CA ASP A 512 4.13 35.30 0.84
C ASP A 512 3.76 33.90 0.36
N ILE A 513 2.68 33.32 0.89
CA ILE A 513 2.20 32.01 0.47
C ILE A 513 1.59 32.26 -0.91
N GLU A 514 2.31 31.88 -1.97
CA GLU A 514 1.72 31.85 -3.30
C GLU A 514 0.42 31.05 -3.25
N GLU A 515 -0.66 31.64 -3.76
CA GLU A 515 -1.96 31.00 -3.76
C GLU A 515 -1.89 29.70 -4.57
N PRO A 516 -2.53 28.61 -4.11
CA PRO A 516 -2.52 27.35 -4.83
C PRO A 516 -3.22 27.49 -6.18
N GLU A 517 -2.62 26.95 -7.23
CA GLU A 517 -3.16 26.98 -8.59
C GLU A 517 -4.00 25.73 -8.84
N ARG A 518 -5.19 25.91 -9.42
CA ARG A 518 -6.02 24.79 -9.87
C ARG A 518 -5.66 24.42 -11.30
N VAL A 519 -5.49 23.12 -11.56
CA VAL A 519 -5.18 22.61 -12.91
C VAL A 519 -6.47 22.60 -13.74
N GLY A 520 -6.69 23.66 -14.54
CA GLY A 520 -7.93 23.85 -15.30
C GLY A 520 -9.17 23.77 -14.40
N ASP A 521 -10.21 23.09 -14.89
CA ASP A 521 -11.43 22.79 -14.12
C ASP A 521 -11.40 21.43 -13.39
N SER A 522 -10.22 20.89 -13.11
CA SER A 522 -10.05 19.58 -12.47
C SER A 522 -10.21 19.62 -10.94
N HIS A 523 -10.02 18.46 -10.31
CA HIS A 523 -9.98 18.27 -8.86
C HIS A 523 -8.55 18.37 -8.28
N VAL A 524 -7.59 18.79 -9.11
CA VAL A 524 -6.16 18.84 -8.78
C VAL A 524 -5.73 20.28 -8.53
N TRP A 525 -5.06 20.48 -7.40
CA TRP A 525 -4.49 21.75 -6.98
C TRP A 525 -3.00 21.60 -6.75
N VAL A 526 -2.23 22.59 -7.18
CA VAL A 526 -0.78 22.61 -7.18
C VAL A 526 -0.29 23.72 -6.27
N PHE A 527 0.50 23.34 -5.28
CA PHE A 527 1.22 24.23 -4.37
C PHE A 527 2.69 24.28 -4.77
N GLU A 528 3.41 25.28 -4.26
CA GLU A 528 4.85 25.42 -4.45
C GLU A 528 5.60 24.11 -4.10
N GLY A 529 6.50 23.69 -4.99
CA GLY A 529 7.32 22.49 -4.80
C GLY A 529 6.62 21.16 -5.15
N ALA A 530 5.45 21.19 -5.78
CA ALA A 530 4.81 20.01 -6.36
C ALA A 530 5.65 19.36 -7.48
N GLU A 531 5.63 18.02 -7.53
CA GLU A 531 6.39 17.21 -8.49
C GLU A 531 5.46 16.36 -9.36
N GLY A 532 4.54 16.99 -10.10
CA GLY A 532 3.63 16.29 -11.01
C GLY A 532 4.19 15.95 -12.39
N GLY A 533 5.21 16.70 -12.85
CA GLY A 533 5.98 16.39 -14.05
C GLY A 533 5.12 16.15 -15.31
N LYS A 534 5.28 14.99 -15.94
CA LYS A 534 4.54 14.61 -17.16
C LYS A 534 3.03 14.45 -16.89
N TRP A 535 2.64 13.95 -15.73
CA TRP A 535 1.25 13.65 -15.43
C TRP A 535 0.37 14.90 -15.39
N LEU A 536 0.87 16.00 -14.81
CA LEU A 536 0.17 17.29 -14.83
C LEU A 536 -0.03 17.81 -16.25
N ARG A 537 1.01 17.71 -17.09
CA ARG A 537 0.91 18.13 -18.51
C ARG A 537 -0.08 17.26 -19.29
N ASP A 538 -0.08 15.95 -19.07
CA ASP A 538 -1.01 15.04 -19.72
C ASP A 538 -2.46 15.38 -19.30
N LEU A 539 -2.67 15.68 -18.01
CA LEU A 539 -3.97 16.10 -17.48
C LEU A 539 -4.45 17.44 -18.06
N GLU A 540 -3.57 18.44 -18.15
CA GLU A 540 -3.87 19.74 -18.78
C GLU A 540 -4.29 19.54 -20.25
N LEU A 541 -3.54 18.73 -21.00
CA LEU A 541 -3.87 18.42 -22.39
C LEU A 541 -5.23 17.70 -22.51
N GLU A 542 -5.53 16.75 -21.61
CA GLU A 542 -6.82 16.06 -21.60
C GLU A 542 -7.99 17.02 -21.37
N ILE A 543 -7.84 17.97 -20.44
CA ILE A 543 -8.83 19.01 -20.14
C ILE A 543 -9.01 19.94 -21.35
N ASP A 544 -7.92 20.45 -21.92
CA ASP A 544 -7.94 21.30 -23.12
C ASP A 544 -8.61 20.60 -24.30
N HIS A 545 -8.34 19.30 -24.49
CA HIS A 545 -8.99 18.49 -25.52
C HIS A 545 -10.49 18.26 -25.26
N ALA A 546 -10.89 18.07 -23.99
CA ALA A 546 -12.30 17.95 -23.62
C ALA A 546 -13.07 19.26 -23.86
N GLU A 547 -12.48 20.40 -23.48
CA GLU A 547 -13.02 21.73 -23.71
C GLU A 547 -13.10 22.06 -25.21
N GLY A 548 -12.04 21.73 -25.97
CA GLY A 548 -11.99 21.92 -27.43
C GLY A 548 -13.05 21.10 -28.18
N ARG A 549 -13.33 19.86 -27.74
CA ARG A 549 -14.44 19.04 -28.26
C ARG A 549 -15.80 19.64 -27.90
N GLY A 550 -15.99 20.11 -26.66
CA GLY A 550 -17.21 20.79 -26.24
C GLY A 550 -17.52 22.05 -27.04
N VAL A 551 -16.50 22.83 -27.42
CA VAL A 551 -16.65 24.02 -28.28
C VAL A 551 -17.00 23.66 -29.73
N LEU A 552 -16.44 22.57 -30.27
CA LEU A 552 -16.81 22.07 -31.60
C LEU A 552 -18.24 21.54 -31.64
N GLU A 553 -18.65 20.78 -30.62
CA GLU A 553 -20.02 20.26 -30.50
C GLU A 553 -21.03 21.40 -30.30
N ALA A 554 -20.72 22.42 -29.49
CA ALA A 554 -21.55 23.61 -29.33
C ALA A 554 -21.66 24.44 -30.62
N ARG A 555 -20.60 24.51 -31.43
CA ARG A 555 -20.61 25.15 -32.77
C ARG A 555 -21.43 24.36 -33.78
N ASN A 556 -21.35 23.02 -33.75
CA ASN A 556 -22.16 22.16 -34.61
C ASN A 556 -23.64 22.17 -34.21
N ALA A 557 -23.96 22.22 -32.92
CA ALA A 557 -25.33 22.37 -32.42
C ALA A 557 -25.96 23.72 -32.81
N LYS A 558 -25.18 24.80 -32.93
CA LYS A 558 -25.64 26.10 -33.47
C LYS A 558 -25.83 26.10 -34.99
N LYS A 559 -25.08 25.29 -35.74
CA LYS A 559 -25.26 25.16 -37.20
C LYS A 559 -26.48 24.33 -37.60
N ILE A 560 -27.02 23.50 -36.70
CA ILE A 560 -28.22 22.67 -36.94
C ILE A 560 -29.53 23.43 -36.63
N LYS A 561 -29.45 24.68 -36.12
CA LYS A 561 -30.60 25.54 -35.79
C LYS A 561 -30.83 26.72 -36.76
N ILE A 562 -30.35 26.64 -38.00
CA ILE A 562 -30.64 27.62 -39.06
C ILE A 562 -31.40 26.95 -40.20
#